data_AF-A0A660Y878-F1
#
_entry.id   AF-A0A660Y878-F1
#
_cell.length_a   1.000
_cell.length_b   1.000
_cell.length_c   1.000
_cell.angle_alpha   90.00
_cell.angle_beta   90.00
_cell.angle_gamma   90.00
#
_symmetry.space_group_name_H-M   'P 1'
#
loop_
_entity.id
_entity.type
_entity.pdbx_description
1 polymer ?
#
loop_
_entity_poly.entity_id
_entity_poly.type
_entity_poly.pdbx_seq_one_letter_code
_entity_poly.pdbx_strand_id
1 'polypeptide(L)'
;MTGGYVGKLLFVDLSEGTISEEALDETLCRNFLGGYGIGAKVLYDRMKPGVDPLGPENILGFMTGPLTGTPALIGSRYVVVAKSPLTGGWGDANSGGYFGPALKQAGYDGVFFFGQ
;
A
#
# COMPACT_ATOMS: atom_id res chain seq x y z
N MET A 1 18.71 -1.88 5.30
CA MET A 1 17.43 -2.43 4.80
C MET A 1 17.59 -3.89 4.45
N THR A 2 16.70 -4.71 4.98
CA THR A 2 16.55 -6.14 4.68
C THR A 2 16.27 -6.34 3.18
N GLY A 3 16.86 -7.38 2.58
CA GLY A 3 16.64 -7.69 1.16
C GLY A 3 15.16 -7.91 0.84
N GLY A 4 14.73 -7.45 -0.34
CA GLY A 4 13.35 -7.59 -0.82
C GLY A 4 12.49 -6.35 -0.66
N TYR A 5 12.89 -5.32 0.09
CA TYR A 5 12.20 -4.02 0.16
C TYR A 5 12.95 -2.96 -0.64
N VAL A 6 12.21 -1.98 -1.18
CA VAL A 6 12.84 -0.78 -1.76
C VAL A 6 13.11 0.28 -0.69
N GLY A 7 12.25 0.35 0.32
CA GLY A 7 12.32 1.28 1.44
C GLY A 7 11.47 2.53 1.30
N LYS A 8 10.51 2.57 0.37
CA LYS A 8 9.79 3.82 0.06
C LYS A 8 8.30 3.60 -0.16
N LEU A 9 7.50 4.45 0.45
CA LEU A 9 6.07 4.58 0.22
C LEU A 9 5.76 5.95 -0.40
N LEU A 10 4.89 5.97 -1.39
CA LEU A 10 4.33 7.21 -1.95
C LEU A 10 2.98 7.51 -1.31
N PHE A 11 2.75 8.78 -1.04
CA PHE A 11 1.47 9.33 -0.60
C PHE A 11 1.07 10.43 -1.57
N VAL A 12 -0.12 10.28 -2.15
CA VAL A 12 -0.67 11.17 -3.18
C VAL A 12 -1.96 11.77 -2.66
N ASP A 13 -1.94 13.09 -2.48
CA ASP A 13 -3.13 13.88 -2.19
C ASP A 13 -3.74 14.34 -3.51
N LEU A 14 -4.90 13.79 -3.86
CA LEU A 14 -5.62 14.11 -5.09
C LEU A 14 -6.33 15.46 -5.02
N SER A 15 -6.68 15.94 -3.82
CA SER A 15 -7.34 17.23 -3.64
C SER A 15 -6.36 18.39 -3.82
N GLU A 16 -5.13 18.24 -3.33
CA GLU A 16 -4.09 19.26 -3.46
C GLU A 16 -3.14 19.01 -4.65
N GLY A 17 -3.22 17.83 -5.28
CA GLY A 17 -2.32 17.42 -6.36
C GLY A 17 -0.87 17.25 -5.92
N THR A 18 -0.64 16.93 -4.64
CA THR A 18 0.71 16.83 -4.06
C THR A 18 1.14 15.37 -3.91
N ILE A 19 2.46 15.17 -3.96
CA ILE A 19 3.09 13.86 -3.82
C ILE A 19 4.19 13.97 -2.78
N SER A 20 4.19 13.07 -1.81
CA SER A 20 5.25 12.94 -0.81
C SER A 20 5.77 11.52 -0.74
N GLU A 21 7.09 11.39 -0.54
CA GLU A 21 7.76 10.13 -0.27
C GLU A 21 8.02 9.98 1.23
N GLU A 22 7.74 8.80 1.76
CA GLU A 22 8.12 8.44 3.12
C GLU A 22 8.99 7.17 3.12
N ALA A 23 9.98 7.15 4.01
CA ALA A 23 10.80 5.96 4.20
C ALA A 23 9.98 4.85 4.84
N LEU A 24 10.07 3.64 4.29
CA LEU A 24 9.46 2.47 4.89
C LEU A 24 10.35 1.98 6.06
N ASP A 25 9.88 2.20 7.27
CA ASP A 25 10.59 1.80 8.50
C ASP A 25 10.80 0.28 8.57
N GLU A 26 12.02 -0.13 8.91
CA GLU A 26 12.38 -1.52 9.11
C GLU A 26 11.53 -2.19 10.21
N THR A 27 11.11 -1.43 11.22
CA THR A 27 10.21 -1.94 12.27
C THR A 27 8.85 -2.33 11.70
N LEU A 28 8.31 -1.55 10.75
CA LEU A 28 7.08 -1.91 10.04
C LEU A 28 7.28 -3.17 9.21
N CYS A 29 8.39 -3.28 8.49
CA CYS A 29 8.73 -4.49 7.72
C CYS A 29 8.80 -5.73 8.62
N ARG A 30 9.41 -5.63 9.80
CA ARG A 30 9.55 -6.76 10.74
C ARG A 30 8.23 -7.16 11.38
N ASN A 31 7.39 -6.18 11.74
CA ASN A 31 6.14 -6.44 12.44
C ASN A 31 5.00 -6.84 11.49
N PHE A 32 5.02 -6.36 10.24
CA PHE A 32 3.88 -6.48 9.32
C PHE A 32 4.22 -7.07 7.95
N LEU A 33 5.49 -7.42 7.69
CA LEU A 33 6.01 -8.11 6.50
C LEU A 33 5.85 -7.40 5.14
N GLY A 34 4.78 -6.67 4.87
CA GLY A 34 4.49 -6.11 3.55
C GLY A 34 3.06 -6.33 3.11
N GLY A 35 2.73 -5.93 1.88
CA GLY A 35 1.41 -6.14 1.29
C GLY A 35 0.28 -5.71 2.24
N TYR A 36 -0.59 -6.66 2.59
CA TYR A 36 -1.73 -6.42 3.47
C TYR A 36 -1.34 -5.93 4.87
N GLY A 37 -0.26 -6.43 5.46
CA GLY A 37 0.09 -6.06 6.84
C GLY A 37 0.45 -4.59 6.96
N ILE A 38 1.33 -4.11 6.08
CA ILE A 38 1.72 -2.70 6.04
C ILE A 38 0.55 -1.85 5.55
N GLY A 39 -0.21 -2.31 4.54
CA GLY A 39 -1.42 -1.62 4.09
C GLY A 39 -2.43 -1.41 5.22
N ALA A 40 -2.73 -2.45 6.00
CA ALA A 40 -3.62 -2.38 7.15
C ALA A 40 -3.10 -1.42 8.23
N LYS A 41 -1.79 -1.44 8.52
CA LYS A 41 -1.18 -0.55 9.51
C LYS A 41 -1.28 0.92 9.08
N VAL A 42 -0.98 1.23 7.82
CA VAL A 42 -1.08 2.60 7.27
C VAL A 42 -2.51 3.11 7.37
N LEU A 43 -3.49 2.28 6.96
CA LEU A 43 -4.91 2.62 7.01
C LEU A 43 -5.39 2.83 8.47
N TYR A 44 -4.98 1.96 9.39
CA TYR A 44 -5.32 2.06 10.80
C TYR A 44 -4.78 3.33 11.47
N ASP A 45 -3.56 3.74 11.11
CA ASP A 45 -2.92 4.92 11.71
C ASP A 45 -3.45 6.24 11.15
N ARG A 46 -3.83 6.26 9.86
CA ARG A 46 -4.13 7.51 9.14
C ARG A 46 -5.61 7.79 8.96
N MET A 47 -6.47 6.77 8.95
CA MET A 47 -7.92 6.99 8.85
C MET A 47 -8.57 7.07 10.23
N LYS A 48 -9.37 8.11 10.44
CA LYS A 48 -10.20 8.20 11.64
C LYS A 48 -11.28 7.11 11.63
N PRO A 49 -11.73 6.66 12.81
CA PRO A 49 -12.92 5.81 12.89
C PRO A 49 -14.12 6.48 12.22
N GLY A 50 -14.88 5.71 11.45
CA GLY A 50 -16.13 6.19 10.84
C GLY A 50 -16.01 6.93 9.50
N VAL A 51 -14.81 7.09 8.93
CA VAL A 51 -14.59 7.68 7.58
C VAL A 51 -15.58 7.12 6.55
N ASP A 52 -16.14 7.98 5.71
CA ASP A 52 -16.98 7.56 4.58
C ASP A 52 -16.12 6.78 3.56
N PRO A 53 -16.43 5.51 3.24
CA PRO A 53 -15.66 4.73 2.26
C PRO A 53 -15.67 5.32 0.83
N LEU A 54 -16.59 6.23 0.50
CA LEU A 54 -16.60 6.95 -0.77
C LEU A 54 -16.17 8.42 -0.64
N GLY A 55 -15.78 8.84 0.56
CA GLY A 55 -15.33 10.20 0.84
C GLY A 55 -13.82 10.41 0.65
N PRO A 56 -13.35 11.67 0.68
CA PRO A 56 -11.95 12.03 0.45
C PRO A 56 -10.99 11.56 1.55
N GLU A 57 -11.51 11.21 2.73
CA GLU A 57 -10.72 10.73 3.86
C GLU A 57 -10.40 9.21 3.76
N ASN A 58 -11.04 8.47 2.83
CA ASN A 58 -10.70 7.07 2.60
C ASN A 58 -9.38 6.98 1.85
N ILE A 59 -8.50 6.08 2.30
CA ILE A 59 -7.20 5.86 1.69
C ILE A 59 -7.25 4.61 0.82
N LEU A 60 -6.93 4.75 -0.46
CA LEU A 60 -6.74 3.64 -1.40
C LEU A 60 -5.25 3.33 -1.53
N GLY A 61 -4.81 2.20 -0.99
CA GLY A 61 -3.41 1.77 -1.00
C GLY A 61 -3.14 0.65 -2.01
N PHE A 62 -2.06 0.77 -2.77
CA PHE A 62 -1.47 -0.31 -3.56
C PHE A 62 -0.15 -0.71 -2.91
N MET A 63 -0.03 -1.97 -2.51
CA MET A 63 1.14 -2.45 -1.75
C MET A 63 1.71 -3.73 -2.35
N THR A 64 3.03 -3.84 -2.32
CA THR A 64 3.78 -5.04 -2.71
C THR A 64 4.30 -5.78 -1.48
N GLY A 65 4.67 -7.05 -1.67
CA GLY A 65 5.37 -7.84 -0.66
C GLY A 65 6.88 -7.87 -0.90
N PRO A 66 7.66 -8.37 0.07
CA PRO A 66 9.13 -8.44 -0.04
C PRO A 66 9.62 -9.39 -1.13
N LEU A 67 8.78 -10.34 -1.56
CA LEU A 67 9.10 -11.26 -2.66
C LEU A 67 8.66 -10.72 -4.03
N THR A 68 7.88 -9.63 -4.07
CA THR A 68 7.39 -9.05 -5.32
C THR A 68 8.55 -8.49 -6.13
N GLY A 69 8.66 -8.90 -7.40
CA GLY A 69 9.74 -8.51 -8.30
C GLY A 69 11.05 -9.31 -8.14
N THR A 70 11.07 -10.32 -7.26
CA THR A 70 12.22 -11.23 -7.11
C THR A 70 12.07 -12.49 -8.00
N PRO A 71 13.13 -13.31 -8.17
CA PRO A 71 13.03 -14.60 -8.85
C PRO A 71 12.20 -15.68 -8.12
N ALA A 72 11.59 -15.35 -6.98
CA ALA A 72 10.71 -16.28 -6.26
C ALA A 72 9.54 -16.72 -7.15
N LEU A 73 9.16 -18.00 -7.04
CA LEU A 73 8.00 -18.53 -7.76
C LEU A 73 6.75 -17.73 -7.38
N ILE A 74 6.05 -17.21 -8.39
CA ILE A 74 4.82 -16.41 -8.22
C ILE A 74 5.10 -15.09 -7.44
N GLY A 75 6.33 -14.58 -7.51
CA GLY A 75 6.77 -13.31 -6.92
C GLY A 75 6.24 -12.05 -7.63
N SER A 76 4.99 -12.05 -8.11
CA SER A 76 4.40 -10.97 -8.91
C SER A 76 3.14 -10.36 -8.31
N ARG A 77 2.71 -10.87 -7.15
CA ARG A 77 1.49 -10.40 -6.48
C ARG A 77 1.67 -8.99 -5.89
N TYR A 78 0.59 -8.24 -5.91
CA TYR A 78 0.38 -7.01 -5.15
C TYR A 78 -1.04 -7.01 -4.58
N VAL A 79 -1.30 -6.09 -3.67
CA VAL A 79 -2.61 -5.94 -3.03
C VAL A 79 -3.11 -4.51 -3.16
N VAL A 80 -4.43 -4.36 -3.15
CA VAL A 80 -5.13 -3.09 -3.06
C VAL A 80 -5.95 -3.10 -1.78
N VAL A 81 -5.88 -2.03 -0.99
CA VAL A 81 -6.52 -1.92 0.33
C VAL A 81 -7.25 -0.60 0.49
N ALA A 82 -8.41 -0.61 1.15
CA ALA A 82 -9.19 0.59 1.48
C ALA A 82 -10.22 0.27 2.56
N LYS A 83 -10.99 1.27 3.03
CA LYS A 83 -12.29 0.99 3.63
C LYS A 83 -13.28 0.60 2.52
N SER A 84 -13.96 -0.52 2.69
CA SER A 84 -14.89 -1.05 1.70
C SER A 84 -16.24 -0.31 1.72
N PRO A 85 -16.74 0.19 0.58
CA PRO A 85 -18.09 0.75 0.50
C PRO A 85 -19.19 -0.31 0.55
N LEU A 86 -18.87 -1.56 0.22
CA LEU A 86 -19.84 -2.66 0.25
C LEU A 86 -20.09 -3.16 1.68
N THR A 87 -19.03 -3.28 2.48
CA THR A 87 -19.11 -3.89 3.82
C THR A 87 -18.96 -2.89 4.96
N GLY A 88 -18.49 -1.67 4.68
CA GLY A 88 -18.20 -0.65 5.68
C GLY A 88 -16.97 -0.91 6.55
N GLY A 89 -16.27 -2.03 6.31
CA GLY A 89 -15.10 -2.46 7.08
C GLY A 89 -13.80 -2.47 6.26
N TRP A 90 -12.89 -3.35 6.63
CA TRP A 90 -11.66 -3.63 5.87
C TRP A 90 -12.01 -4.15 4.47
N GLY A 91 -11.46 -3.49 3.44
CA GLY A 91 -11.54 -3.89 2.05
C GLY A 91 -10.15 -4.21 1.53
N ASP A 92 -9.99 -5.39 0.94
CA ASP A 92 -8.74 -5.81 0.35
C ASP A 92 -8.96 -6.66 -0.90
N ALA A 93 -8.00 -6.59 -1.82
CA ALA A 93 -7.99 -7.37 -3.04
C ALA A 93 -6.56 -7.73 -3.43
N ASN A 94 -6.37 -8.94 -3.94
CA ASN A 94 -5.09 -9.40 -4.46
C ASN A 94 -5.12 -9.47 -5.98
N SER A 95 -4.03 -9.06 -6.62
CA SER A 95 -3.84 -9.23 -8.06
C SER A 95 -2.39 -9.61 -8.38
N GLY A 96 -2.19 -10.16 -9.58
CA GLY A 96 -0.89 -10.57 -10.10
C GLY A 96 -0.52 -9.80 -11.37
N GLY A 97 0.26 -10.43 -12.24
CA GLY A 97 0.71 -9.83 -13.50
C GLY A 97 1.94 -8.95 -13.30
N TYR A 98 2.01 -7.85 -14.05
CA TYR A 98 3.24 -7.06 -14.14
C TYR A 98 3.26 -5.80 -13.27
N PHE A 99 2.11 -5.39 -12.72
CA PHE A 99 2.00 -4.14 -11.95
C PHE A 99 2.87 -4.14 -10.69
N GLY A 100 2.78 -5.17 -9.84
CA GLY A 100 3.58 -5.26 -8.61
C GLY A 100 5.09 -5.17 -8.84
N PRO A 101 5.66 -6.01 -9.74
CA PRO A 101 7.07 -5.89 -10.12
C PRO A 101 7.44 -4.54 -10.72
N ALA A 102 6.59 -3.95 -11.58
CA ALA A 102 6.85 -2.64 -12.17
C ALA A 102 6.90 -1.53 -11.10
N LEU A 103 6.00 -1.57 -10.10
CA LEU A 103 6.01 -0.63 -8.98
C LEU A 103 7.32 -0.73 -8.18
N LYS A 104 7.80 -1.95 -7.93
CA LYS A 104 9.09 -2.20 -7.28
C LYS A 104 10.26 -1.65 -8.09
N GLN A 105 10.27 -1.89 -9.39
CA GLN A 105 11.29 -1.39 -10.32
C GLN A 105 11.27 0.14 -10.43
N ALA A 106 10.10 0.76 -10.28
CA ALA A 106 9.94 2.22 -10.23
C ALA A 106 10.48 2.85 -8.94
N GLY A 107 10.88 2.05 -7.94
CA GLY A 107 11.52 2.54 -6.73
C GLY A 107 10.60 2.62 -5.50
N TYR A 108 9.47 1.90 -5.48
CA TYR A 108 8.49 2.00 -4.40
C TYR A 108 7.98 0.62 -3.94
N ASP A 109 7.71 0.49 -2.64
CA ASP A 109 7.02 -0.68 -2.06
C ASP A 109 5.50 -0.54 -2.09
N GLY A 110 5.02 0.70 -2.19
CA GLY A 110 3.60 1.00 -2.29
C GLY A 110 3.31 2.46 -2.58
N VAL A 111 2.05 2.71 -2.94
CA VAL A 111 1.49 4.04 -3.18
C VAL A 111 0.10 4.12 -2.57
N PHE A 112 -0.17 5.19 -1.85
CA PHE A 112 -1.45 5.46 -1.20
C PHE A 112 -2.06 6.74 -1.76
N PHE A 113 -3.33 6.68 -2.11
CA PHE A 113 -4.11 7.80 -2.64
C PHE A 113 -5.18 8.19 -1.62
N PHE A 114 -5.37 9.49 -1.44
CA PHE A 114 -6.45 10.08 -0.64
C PHE A 114 -6.82 11.44 -1.24
N GLY A 115 -7.91 12.04 -0.76
CA GLY A 115 -8.50 13.19 -1.45
C GLY A 115 -9.25 12.78 -2.72
N GLN A 116 -9.85 13.78 -3.36
CA GLN A 116 -10.63 13.70 -4.61
C GLN A 116 -10.47 14.99 -5.41
#